data_AF-A0A4Q5V4I3-F1
#
_entry.id   AF-A0A4Q5V4I3-F1
#
_cell.length_a   1.000
_cell.length_b   1.000
_cell.length_c   1.000
_cell.angle_alpha   90.00
_cell.angle_beta   90.00
_cell.angle_gamma   90.00
#
_symmetry.space_group_name_H-M   'P 1'
#
loop_
_entity.id
_entity.type
_entity.pdbx_description
1 polymer ?
#
loop_
_entity_poly.entity_id
_entity_poly.type
_entity_poly.pdbx_seq_one_letter_code
_entity_poly.pdbx_strand_id
1 'polypeptide(L)'
;MSILDFIAFFFYAILFYFIFSLQRKKIQNPTLRKHHRNAFWLKVIASFAYAIFVQYISRGDTTTLYFPEGYNLYKKVLEDPSNLSYLFGSGTDIDASMLANPNQYGYFKDESNFMVIRLTGLFCLLCFGKYMVVNLIFGMIAFSGIWKLYMFFTNQFPELHKQFAIGILYLPTFTFWSAGILKDPISIACLGWLTYSLYELVIMKKGLISNVLVILLSIYLFSIIKIYILVAYLPAFILFLLLKNAMLIKNVLGKVLLVGGFLVGSIVGFSVISSTMQSAVVEYAGDDIGEGIVTYQQNYNRQNERADGAYFSLGVEFD
;
A
#
# COMPACT_ATOMS: atom_id res chain seq x y z
N MET A 1 -4.99 15.49 -18.86
CA MET A 1 -3.53 15.34 -19.02
C MET A 1 -3.05 16.26 -20.12
N SER A 2 -1.94 16.95 -19.91
CA SER A 2 -1.30 17.84 -20.88
C SER A 2 -0.02 17.21 -21.44
N ILE A 3 0.52 17.73 -22.55
CA ILE A 3 1.83 17.29 -23.06
C ILE A 3 2.95 17.45 -22.02
N LEU A 4 2.82 18.45 -21.14
CA LEU A 4 3.75 18.68 -20.04
C LEU A 4 3.71 17.56 -19.00
N ASP A 5 2.59 16.85 -18.80
CA ASP A 5 2.53 15.70 -17.90
C ASP A 5 3.42 14.56 -18.39
N PHE A 6 3.42 14.31 -19.71
CA PHE A 6 4.27 13.29 -20.32
C PHE A 6 5.75 13.65 -20.24
N ILE A 7 6.11 14.89 -20.58
CA ILE A 7 7.49 15.38 -20.47
C ILE A 7 7.97 15.29 -19.03
N ALA A 8 7.15 15.76 -18.07
CA ALA A 8 7.48 15.68 -16.65
C ALA A 8 7.61 14.23 -16.18
N PHE A 9 6.74 13.32 -16.63
CA PHE A 9 6.83 11.90 -16.30
C PHE A 9 8.19 11.31 -16.67
N PHE A 10 8.63 11.49 -17.92
CA PHE A 10 9.92 10.95 -18.36
C PHE A 10 11.11 11.62 -17.66
N PHE A 11 11.03 12.93 -17.42
CA PHE A 11 12.03 13.64 -16.62
C PHE A 11 12.16 13.06 -15.21
N TYR A 12 11.04 12.87 -14.50
CA TYR A 12 11.05 12.28 -13.16
C TYR A 12 11.44 10.79 -13.18
N ALA A 13 11.10 10.04 -14.23
CA ALA A 13 11.56 8.65 -14.37
C ALA A 13 13.09 8.57 -14.46
N ILE A 14 13.73 9.49 -15.17
CA ILE A 14 15.19 9.62 -15.23
C ILE A 14 15.76 10.03 -13.86
N LEU A 15 15.13 11.00 -13.19
CA LEU A 15 15.52 11.41 -11.84
C LEU A 15 15.49 10.22 -10.86
N PHE A 16 14.39 9.47 -10.84
CA PHE A 16 14.26 8.27 -10.04
C PHE A 16 15.27 7.19 -10.44
N TYR A 17 15.55 7.02 -11.74
CA TYR A 17 16.59 6.10 -12.19
C TYR A 17 17.94 6.44 -11.55
N PHE A 18 18.32 7.72 -11.50
CA PHE A 18 19.54 8.15 -10.82
C PHE A 18 19.49 7.88 -9.31
N ILE A 19 18.41 8.24 -8.61
CA ILE A 19 18.24 7.98 -7.18
C ILE A 19 18.40 6.48 -6.87
N PHE A 20 17.67 5.62 -7.59
CA PHE A 20 17.76 4.17 -7.41
C PHE A 20 19.08 3.59 -7.92
N SER A 21 19.80 4.27 -8.82
CA SER A 21 21.15 3.85 -9.24
C SER A 21 22.16 3.98 -8.08
N LEU A 22 22.02 4.99 -7.23
CA LEU A 22 22.88 5.15 -6.05
C LEU A 22 22.70 3.99 -5.06
N GLN A 23 21.45 3.55 -4.87
CA GLN A 23 21.15 2.36 -4.07
C GLN A 23 21.67 1.08 -4.75
N ARG A 24 21.48 0.98 -6.07
CA ARG A 24 21.90 -0.15 -6.90
C ARG A 24 23.41 -0.39 -6.85
N LYS A 25 24.23 0.67 -6.73
CA LYS A 25 25.69 0.56 -6.58
C LYS A 25 26.10 -0.19 -5.32
N LYS A 26 25.27 -0.20 -4.27
CA LYS A 26 25.52 -0.93 -3.02
C LYS A 26 25.24 -2.43 -3.14
N ILE A 27 24.58 -2.87 -4.21
CA ILE A 27 24.28 -4.29 -4.47
C ILE A 27 25.51 -4.95 -5.09
N GLN A 28 26.22 -5.77 -4.30
CA GLN A 28 27.43 -6.46 -4.74
C GLN A 28 27.13 -7.56 -5.77
N ASN A 29 26.04 -8.32 -5.57
CA ASN A 29 25.68 -9.43 -6.46
C ASN A 29 25.19 -8.91 -7.83
N PRO A 30 25.87 -9.23 -8.95
CA PRO A 30 25.51 -8.75 -10.29
C PRO A 30 24.10 -9.16 -10.74
N THR A 31 23.65 -10.34 -10.33
CA THR A 31 22.34 -10.89 -10.66
C THR A 31 21.22 -10.11 -9.96
N LEU A 32 21.37 -9.87 -8.65
CA LEU A 32 20.41 -9.04 -7.90
C LEU A 32 20.39 -7.61 -8.43
N ARG A 33 21.56 -7.08 -8.81
CA ARG A 33 21.68 -5.74 -9.42
C ARG A 33 20.94 -5.64 -10.75
N LYS A 34 20.99 -6.70 -11.57
CA LYS A 34 20.20 -6.84 -12.81
C LYS A 34 18.71 -6.90 -12.49
N HIS A 35 18.31 -7.71 -11.50
CA HIS A 35 16.91 -7.82 -11.10
C HIS A 35 16.31 -6.47 -10.67
N HIS A 36 17.00 -5.74 -9.80
CA HIS A 36 16.62 -4.39 -9.39
C HIS A 36 16.46 -3.44 -10.58
N ARG A 37 17.21 -3.62 -11.67
CA ARG A 37 17.20 -2.69 -12.82
C ARG A 37 16.01 -2.95 -13.70
N ASN A 38 15.80 -4.21 -14.00
CA ASN A 38 14.66 -4.63 -14.81
C ASN A 38 13.36 -4.35 -14.08
N ALA A 39 13.30 -4.60 -12.76
CA ALA A 39 12.12 -4.35 -11.94
C ALA A 39 11.80 -2.85 -11.83
N PHE A 40 12.82 -1.99 -11.73
CA PHE A 40 12.63 -0.54 -11.76
C PHE A 40 11.94 -0.10 -13.06
N TRP A 41 12.48 -0.49 -14.21
CA TRP A 41 11.90 -0.07 -15.50
C TRP A 41 10.53 -0.68 -15.75
N LEU A 42 10.32 -1.94 -15.33
CA LEU A 42 9.00 -2.54 -15.37
C LEU A 42 8.00 -1.73 -14.52
N LYS A 43 8.42 -1.24 -13.35
CA LYS A 43 7.57 -0.40 -12.52
C LYS A 43 7.25 0.94 -13.17
N VAL A 44 8.23 1.60 -13.79
CA VAL A 44 8.01 2.84 -14.54
C VAL A 44 6.98 2.62 -15.66
N ILE A 45 7.12 1.54 -16.43
CA ILE A 45 6.16 1.18 -17.48
C ILE A 45 4.77 0.90 -16.89
N ALA A 46 4.69 0.17 -15.78
CA ALA A 46 3.44 -0.10 -15.09
C ALA A 46 2.77 1.18 -14.57
N SER A 47 3.52 2.13 -14.01
CA SER A 47 2.99 3.43 -13.56
C SER A 47 2.46 4.26 -14.73
N PHE A 48 3.17 4.25 -15.86
CA PHE A 48 2.69 4.88 -17.09
C PHE A 48 1.38 4.25 -17.58
N ALA A 49 1.36 2.92 -17.70
CA ALA A 49 0.20 2.17 -18.16
C ALA A 49 -1.00 2.34 -17.22
N TYR A 50 -0.79 2.30 -15.91
CA TYR A 50 -1.82 2.53 -14.89
C TYR A 50 -2.42 3.93 -15.02
N ALA A 51 -1.60 4.97 -15.15
CA ALA A 51 -2.08 6.35 -15.29
C ALA A 51 -2.97 6.52 -16.54
N ILE A 52 -2.60 5.90 -17.66
CA ILE A 52 -3.42 5.90 -18.89
C ILE A 52 -4.70 5.08 -18.68
N PHE A 53 -4.59 3.87 -18.14
CA PHE A 53 -5.72 2.98 -17.91
C PHE A 53 -6.80 3.65 -17.06
N VAL A 54 -6.43 4.23 -15.92
CA VAL A 54 -7.41 4.82 -15.01
C VAL A 54 -8.00 6.12 -15.56
N GLN A 55 -7.22 6.89 -16.33
CA GLN A 55 -7.69 8.14 -16.90
C GLN A 55 -8.69 7.94 -18.05
N TYR A 56 -8.53 6.87 -18.85
CA TYR A 56 -9.26 6.69 -20.10
C TYR A 56 -10.16 5.46 -20.17
N ILE A 57 -9.88 4.43 -19.37
CA ILE A 57 -10.59 3.13 -19.45
C ILE A 57 -11.45 2.91 -18.22
N SER A 58 -10.86 2.93 -17.02
CA SER A 58 -11.56 2.61 -15.78
C SER A 58 -11.37 3.72 -14.74
N ARG A 59 -12.33 4.65 -14.69
CA ARG A 59 -12.33 5.72 -13.68
C ARG A 59 -12.69 5.12 -12.33
N GLY A 60 -11.85 5.39 -11.34
CA GLY A 60 -12.07 5.01 -9.94
C GLY A 60 -11.48 6.06 -9.00
N ASP A 61 -11.24 5.67 -7.74
CA ASP A 61 -10.85 6.56 -6.64
C ASP A 61 -9.65 7.46 -6.98
N THR A 62 -8.67 6.95 -7.71
CA THR A 62 -7.54 7.75 -8.22
C THR A 62 -8.02 9.02 -8.93
N THR A 63 -9.03 8.94 -9.79
CA THR A 63 -9.53 10.05 -10.63
C THR A 63 -10.74 10.79 -10.06
N THR A 64 -11.50 10.18 -9.16
CA THR A 64 -12.72 10.75 -8.59
C THR A 64 -12.51 11.33 -7.20
N LEU A 65 -11.48 10.89 -6.48
CA LEU A 65 -11.24 11.24 -5.08
C LEU A 65 -9.78 11.67 -4.85
N TYR A 66 -8.83 10.74 -4.93
CA TYR A 66 -7.48 10.95 -4.41
C TYR A 66 -6.70 12.05 -5.13
N PHE A 67 -6.65 12.02 -6.46
CA PHE A 67 -5.94 13.05 -7.21
C PHE A 67 -6.66 14.40 -7.20
N PRO A 68 -7.97 14.50 -7.50
CA PRO A 68 -8.67 15.79 -7.46
C PRO A 68 -8.57 16.50 -6.11
N GLU A 69 -8.80 15.79 -5.00
CA GLU A 69 -8.75 16.38 -3.67
C GLU A 69 -7.31 16.70 -3.24
N GLY A 70 -6.35 15.83 -3.53
CA GLY A 70 -4.94 16.13 -3.23
C GLY A 70 -4.41 17.30 -4.05
N TYR A 71 -4.84 17.43 -5.32
CA TYR A 71 -4.50 18.57 -6.16
C TYR A 71 -5.19 19.86 -5.69
N ASN A 72 -6.41 19.78 -5.18
CA ASN A 72 -7.09 20.93 -4.56
C ASN A 72 -6.38 21.40 -3.30
N LEU A 73 -5.99 20.48 -2.42
CA LEU A 73 -5.19 20.78 -1.24
C LEU A 73 -3.86 21.45 -1.62
N TYR A 74 -3.18 20.94 -2.65
CA TYR A 74 -2.00 21.59 -3.21
C TYR A 74 -2.26 23.04 -3.65
N LYS A 75 -3.35 23.30 -4.38
CA LYS A 75 -3.73 24.66 -4.77
C LYS A 75 -3.98 25.57 -3.58
N LYS A 76 -4.71 25.08 -2.57
CA LYS A 76 -4.99 25.84 -1.34
C LYS A 76 -3.72 26.18 -0.57
N VAL A 77 -2.75 25.27 -0.51
CA VAL A 77 -1.43 25.54 0.08
C VAL A 77 -0.65 26.61 -0.69
N LEU A 78 -0.79 26.66 -2.02
CA LEU A 78 -0.17 27.72 -2.83
C LEU A 78 -0.87 29.08 -2.69
N GLU A 79 -2.20 29.08 -2.48
CA GLU A 79 -2.98 30.29 -2.23
C GLU A 79 -2.67 30.87 -0.84
N ASP A 80 -2.62 30.02 0.18
CA ASP A 80 -2.22 30.38 1.55
C ASP A 80 -1.38 29.26 2.20
N PRO A 81 -0.09 29.51 2.49
CA PRO A 81 0.79 28.55 3.15
C PRO A 81 0.30 28.06 4.52
N SER A 82 -0.60 28.78 5.20
CA SER A 82 -1.19 28.33 6.47
C SER A 82 -1.95 27.00 6.33
N ASN A 83 -2.47 26.73 5.12
CA ASN A 83 -3.15 25.49 4.77
C ASN A 83 -2.23 24.25 4.76
N LEU A 84 -0.92 24.42 4.92
CA LEU A 84 0.02 23.30 5.08
C LEU A 84 -0.28 22.49 6.35
N SER A 85 -0.90 23.11 7.35
CA SER A 85 -1.35 22.44 8.58
C SER A 85 -2.33 21.29 8.31
N TYR A 86 -3.15 21.39 7.25
CA TYR A 86 -4.09 20.33 6.85
C TYR A 86 -3.39 19.05 6.34
N LEU A 87 -2.12 19.12 5.95
CA LEU A 87 -1.33 17.91 5.63
C LEU A 87 -0.97 17.10 6.88
N PHE A 88 -1.12 17.68 8.08
CA PHE A 88 -0.75 17.06 9.36
C PHE A 88 -1.92 16.90 10.33
N GLY A 89 -3.08 17.53 10.05
CA GLY A 89 -4.31 17.44 10.85
C GLY A 89 -5.21 16.26 10.46
N SER A 90 -6.24 15.97 11.26
CA SER A 90 -7.20 14.90 11.03
C SER A 90 -8.15 15.21 9.85
N GLY A 91 -8.62 14.18 9.15
CA GLY A 91 -9.62 14.36 8.08
C GLY A 91 -10.97 14.86 8.57
N THR A 92 -11.27 14.61 9.85
CA THR A 92 -12.47 15.09 10.54
C THR A 92 -12.50 16.59 10.74
N ASP A 93 -11.34 17.24 10.77
CA ASP A 93 -11.19 18.65 11.15
C ASP A 93 -11.25 19.58 9.93
N ILE A 94 -11.44 19.01 8.74
CA ILE A 94 -11.46 19.73 7.48
C ILE A 94 -12.89 20.07 7.11
N ASP A 95 -13.12 21.36 6.84
CA ASP A 95 -14.38 21.90 6.40
C ASP A 95 -14.70 21.45 4.95
N ALA A 96 -15.98 21.18 4.67
CA ALA A 96 -16.43 20.80 3.33
C ALA A 96 -16.11 21.86 2.25
N SER A 97 -15.98 23.13 2.63
CA SER A 97 -15.56 24.24 1.77
C SER A 97 -14.12 24.13 1.26
N MET A 98 -13.29 23.29 1.90
CA MET A 98 -11.92 23.01 1.49
C MET A 98 -11.82 21.88 0.46
N LEU A 99 -12.94 21.26 0.10
CA LEU A 99 -13.00 20.17 -0.87
C LEU A 99 -13.11 20.66 -2.31
N ALA A 100 -12.52 19.92 -3.25
CA ALA A 100 -12.77 20.11 -4.67
C ALA A 100 -14.20 19.69 -5.04
N ASN A 101 -14.71 18.65 -4.38
CA ASN A 101 -16.09 18.18 -4.53
C ASN A 101 -16.76 18.00 -3.17
N PRO A 102 -17.67 18.91 -2.75
CA PRO A 102 -18.40 18.79 -1.48
C PRO A 102 -19.18 17.48 -1.33
N ASN A 103 -19.58 16.83 -2.44
CA ASN A 103 -20.27 15.55 -2.41
C ASN A 103 -19.37 14.37 -1.99
N GLN A 104 -18.05 14.59 -1.85
CA GLN A 104 -17.08 13.60 -1.38
C GLN A 104 -16.78 13.74 0.12
N TYR A 105 -17.49 14.61 0.84
CA TYR A 105 -17.22 14.90 2.26
C TYR A 105 -17.22 13.66 3.17
N GLY A 106 -18.14 12.71 2.94
CA GLY A 106 -18.16 11.43 3.67
C GLY A 106 -16.90 10.59 3.43
N TYR A 107 -16.45 10.49 2.17
CA TYR A 107 -15.21 9.77 1.82
C TYR A 107 -13.96 10.46 2.35
N PHE A 108 -14.00 11.77 2.56
CA PHE A 108 -12.91 12.55 3.11
C PHE A 108 -12.77 12.38 4.63
N LYS A 109 -13.88 12.17 5.36
CA LYS A 109 -13.84 11.87 6.81
C LYS A 109 -13.19 10.53 7.12
N ASP A 110 -13.19 9.59 6.18
CA ASP A 110 -12.44 8.35 6.30
C ASP A 110 -10.93 8.64 6.29
N GLU A 111 -10.29 8.50 7.45
CA GLU A 111 -8.87 8.79 7.65
C GLU A 111 -7.97 7.96 6.72
N SER A 112 -8.41 6.76 6.34
CA SER A 112 -7.72 5.90 5.38
C SER A 112 -7.68 6.53 3.97
N ASN A 113 -8.80 7.06 3.49
CA ASN A 113 -8.86 7.83 2.23
C ASN A 113 -8.09 9.13 2.34
N PHE A 114 -8.27 9.86 3.45
CA PHE A 114 -7.63 11.14 3.61
C PHE A 114 -6.11 11.04 3.69
N MET A 115 -5.55 9.97 4.26
CA MET A 115 -4.11 9.70 4.20
C MET A 115 -3.58 9.66 2.76
N VAL A 116 -4.31 9.04 1.83
CA VAL A 116 -3.93 9.01 0.41
C VAL A 116 -4.03 10.41 -0.22
N ILE A 117 -5.05 11.18 0.14
CA ILE A 117 -5.25 12.57 -0.29
C ILE A 117 -4.10 13.46 0.20
N ARG A 118 -3.73 13.38 1.48
CA ARG A 118 -2.59 14.12 2.08
C ARG A 118 -1.29 13.81 1.34
N LEU A 119 -0.99 12.53 1.14
CA LEU A 119 0.21 12.11 0.40
C LEU A 119 0.17 12.60 -1.05
N THR A 120 -1.00 12.57 -1.68
CA THR A 120 -1.17 13.11 -3.04
C THR A 120 -0.91 14.61 -3.08
N GLY A 121 -1.45 15.40 -2.14
CA GLY A 121 -1.19 16.84 -2.03
C GLY A 121 0.28 17.16 -1.76
N LEU A 122 0.92 16.41 -0.86
CA LEU A 122 2.36 16.50 -0.61
C LEU A 122 3.19 16.22 -1.88
N PHE A 123 2.84 15.18 -2.63
CA PHE A 123 3.56 14.85 -3.87
C PHE A 123 3.26 15.84 -4.99
N CYS A 124 2.05 16.41 -5.04
CA CYS A 124 1.73 17.52 -5.93
C CYS A 124 2.65 18.72 -5.69
N LEU A 125 3.00 19.05 -4.43
CA LEU A 125 3.99 20.10 -4.15
C LEU A 125 5.37 19.77 -4.75
N LEU A 126 5.80 18.51 -4.70
CA LEU A 126 7.09 18.06 -5.23
C LEU A 126 7.16 18.00 -6.76
N CYS A 127 6.01 17.90 -7.44
CA CYS A 127 5.94 17.73 -8.89
C CYS A 127 5.02 18.72 -9.60
N PHE A 128 4.75 19.86 -8.97
CA PHE A 128 3.94 20.95 -9.54
C PHE A 128 2.55 20.48 -10.02
N GLY A 129 1.95 19.57 -9.25
CA GLY A 129 0.60 19.03 -9.50
C GLY A 129 0.46 18.19 -10.77
N LYS A 130 1.54 17.66 -11.35
CA LYS A 130 1.49 16.79 -12.53
C LYS A 130 1.01 15.38 -12.18
N TYR A 131 -0.16 15.00 -12.70
CA TYR A 131 -0.85 13.74 -12.39
C TYR A 131 0.02 12.49 -12.64
N MET A 132 0.66 12.43 -13.80
CA MET A 132 1.48 11.27 -14.16
C MET A 132 2.69 11.13 -13.23
N VAL A 133 3.26 12.26 -12.79
CA VAL A 133 4.41 12.26 -11.88
C VAL A 133 3.99 11.81 -10.48
N VAL A 134 2.83 12.24 -9.98
CA VAL A 134 2.30 11.73 -8.70
C VAL A 134 2.10 10.21 -8.77
N ASN A 135 1.50 9.67 -9.83
CA ASN A 135 1.39 8.21 -10.01
C ASN A 135 2.76 7.52 -10.00
N LEU A 136 3.76 8.10 -10.69
CA LEU A 136 5.12 7.58 -10.70
C LEU A 136 5.71 7.57 -9.29
N ILE A 137 5.54 8.63 -8.50
CA ILE A 137 6.02 8.71 -7.11
C ILE A 137 5.44 7.57 -6.27
N PHE A 138 4.12 7.36 -6.32
CA PHE A 138 3.48 6.21 -5.65
C PHE A 138 4.07 4.86 -6.11
N GLY A 139 4.24 4.69 -7.42
CA GLY A 139 4.88 3.49 -7.97
C GLY A 139 6.32 3.28 -7.48
N MET A 140 7.10 4.35 -7.34
CA MET A 140 8.47 4.30 -6.83
C MET A 140 8.53 4.00 -5.33
N ILE A 141 7.58 4.52 -4.55
CA ILE A 141 7.42 4.18 -3.13
C ILE A 141 7.13 2.68 -2.99
N ALA A 142 6.16 2.16 -3.76
CA ALA A 142 5.86 0.73 -3.78
C ALA A 142 7.09 -0.09 -4.21
N PHE A 143 7.80 0.31 -5.27
CA PHE A 143 9.00 -0.37 -5.73
C PHE A 143 10.07 -0.48 -4.64
N SER A 144 10.25 0.56 -3.83
CA SER A 144 11.23 0.53 -2.74
C SER A 144 10.94 -0.59 -1.73
N GLY A 145 9.67 -0.77 -1.34
CA GLY A 145 9.27 -1.86 -0.44
C GLY A 145 9.28 -3.22 -1.14
N ILE A 146 8.80 -3.32 -2.38
CA ILE A 146 8.87 -4.55 -3.19
C ILE A 146 10.30 -5.07 -3.27
N TRP A 147 11.28 -4.19 -3.47
CA TRP A 147 12.69 -4.56 -3.49
C TRP A 147 13.16 -5.09 -2.13
N LYS A 148 12.72 -4.49 -1.02
CA LYS A 148 13.05 -4.97 0.33
C LYS A 148 12.42 -6.31 0.65
N LEU A 149 11.18 -6.54 0.22
CA LEU A 149 10.52 -7.84 0.33
C LEU A 149 11.27 -8.91 -0.47
N TYR A 150 11.67 -8.61 -1.70
CA TYR A 150 12.51 -9.50 -2.50
C TYR A 150 13.83 -9.84 -1.79
N MET A 151 14.53 -8.82 -1.27
CA MET A 151 15.78 -9.00 -0.55
C MET A 151 15.62 -9.88 0.71
N PHE A 152 14.51 -9.75 1.44
CA PHE A 152 14.21 -10.62 2.58
C PHE A 152 14.24 -12.11 2.17
N PHE A 153 13.47 -12.48 1.14
CA PHE A 153 13.40 -13.86 0.66
C PHE A 153 14.72 -14.35 0.07
N THR A 154 15.39 -13.55 -0.76
CA THR A 154 16.67 -13.97 -1.36
C THR A 154 17.81 -14.08 -0.35
N ASN A 155 17.73 -13.37 0.79
CA ASN A 155 18.68 -13.54 1.87
C ASN A 155 18.44 -14.84 2.65
N GLN A 156 17.21 -15.38 2.64
CA GLN A 156 16.90 -16.68 3.29
C GLN A 156 17.19 -17.86 2.36
N PHE A 157 16.87 -17.71 1.07
CA PHE A 157 16.92 -18.77 0.07
C PHE A 157 17.58 -18.23 -1.22
N PRO A 158 18.91 -18.04 -1.24
CA PRO A 158 19.62 -17.44 -2.36
C PRO A 158 19.45 -18.19 -3.69
N GLU A 159 19.30 -19.51 -3.65
CA GLU A 159 19.11 -20.40 -4.79
C GLU A 159 17.78 -20.17 -5.53
N LEU A 160 16.76 -19.65 -4.81
CA LEU A 160 15.43 -19.37 -5.36
C LEU A 160 15.26 -17.91 -5.85
N HIS A 161 16.37 -17.18 -6.03
CA HIS A 161 16.32 -15.75 -6.38
C HIS A 161 15.54 -15.46 -7.68
N LYS A 162 15.46 -16.40 -8.62
CA LYS A 162 14.72 -16.23 -9.88
C LYS A 162 13.22 -16.37 -9.65
N GLN A 163 12.81 -17.38 -8.89
CA GLN A 163 11.43 -17.67 -8.53
C GLN A 163 10.84 -16.50 -7.74
N PHE A 164 11.58 -15.98 -6.76
CA PHE A 164 11.15 -14.78 -6.04
C PHE A 164 11.11 -13.53 -6.93
N ALA A 165 12.04 -13.40 -7.89
CA ALA A 165 12.00 -12.27 -8.80
C ALA A 165 10.74 -12.30 -9.68
N ILE A 166 10.35 -13.48 -10.17
CA ILE A 166 9.11 -13.65 -10.94
C ILE A 166 7.89 -13.30 -10.07
N GLY A 167 7.78 -13.86 -8.86
CA GLY A 167 6.61 -13.67 -8.00
C GLY A 167 6.48 -12.28 -7.39
N ILE A 168 7.61 -11.62 -7.08
CA ILE A 168 7.62 -10.35 -6.32
C ILE A 168 7.91 -9.15 -7.21
N LEU A 169 8.85 -9.28 -8.16
CA LEU A 169 9.30 -8.15 -8.98
C LEU A 169 8.58 -8.04 -10.32
N TYR A 170 8.24 -9.18 -10.94
CA TYR A 170 7.79 -9.23 -12.33
C TYR A 170 6.35 -9.69 -12.53
N LEU A 171 5.63 -10.05 -11.46
CA LEU A 171 4.27 -10.51 -11.54
C LEU A 171 3.35 -9.37 -12.03
N PRO A 172 2.77 -9.46 -13.25
CA PRO A 172 2.15 -8.30 -13.90
C PRO A 172 1.04 -7.64 -13.09
N THR A 173 0.12 -8.44 -12.55
CA THR A 173 -1.00 -7.94 -11.72
C THR A 173 -0.50 -7.17 -10.50
N PHE A 174 0.47 -7.75 -9.79
CA PHE A 174 1.04 -7.14 -8.59
C PHE A 174 1.80 -5.86 -8.92
N THR A 175 2.59 -5.84 -10.00
CA THR A 175 3.29 -4.64 -10.44
C THR A 175 2.32 -3.53 -10.82
N PHE A 176 1.26 -3.86 -11.57
CA PHE A 176 0.28 -2.91 -12.11
C PHE A 176 -0.58 -2.26 -11.02
N TRP A 177 -1.21 -3.04 -10.15
CA TRP A 177 -2.10 -2.50 -9.11
C TRP A 177 -1.38 -1.74 -7.99
N SER A 178 -0.06 -1.86 -7.92
CA SER A 178 0.77 -1.10 -6.98
C SER A 178 1.48 0.09 -7.62
N ALA A 179 1.05 0.57 -8.79
CA ALA A 179 1.79 1.56 -9.59
C ALA A 179 1.18 2.96 -9.70
N GLY A 180 0.09 3.27 -8.97
CA GLY A 180 -0.58 4.57 -9.05
C GLY A 180 -1.12 5.10 -7.73
N ILE A 181 -1.97 6.12 -7.78
CA ILE A 181 -2.50 6.80 -6.58
C ILE A 181 -3.61 5.95 -5.96
N LEU A 182 -3.23 5.06 -5.04
CA LEU A 182 -4.09 4.11 -4.33
C LEU A 182 -3.53 3.82 -2.93
N LYS A 183 -4.37 3.20 -2.09
CA LYS A 183 -3.95 2.63 -0.78
C LYS A 183 -2.91 1.50 -0.94
N ASP A 184 -3.04 0.68 -1.98
CA ASP A 184 -2.22 -0.53 -2.20
C ASP A 184 -0.70 -0.26 -2.38
N PRO A 185 -0.24 0.69 -3.20
CA PRO A 185 1.17 1.04 -3.29
C PRO A 185 1.80 1.39 -1.94
N ILE A 186 1.08 2.10 -1.07
CA ILE A 186 1.54 2.44 0.27
C ILE A 186 1.61 1.18 1.13
N SER A 187 0.54 0.38 1.15
CA SER A 187 0.50 -0.88 1.91
C SER A 187 1.62 -1.84 1.51
N ILE A 188 1.93 -1.94 0.22
CA ILE A 188 3.02 -2.78 -0.30
C ILE A 188 4.39 -2.23 0.08
N ALA A 189 4.56 -0.91 0.02
CA ALA A 189 5.78 -0.27 0.49
C ALA A 189 6.02 -0.59 1.98
N CYS A 190 5.00 -0.36 2.82
CA CYS A 190 5.02 -0.66 4.25
C CYS A 190 5.30 -2.15 4.51
N LEU A 191 4.65 -3.07 3.78
CA LEU A 191 4.84 -4.51 3.97
C LEU A 191 6.32 -4.88 3.76
N GLY A 192 6.89 -4.50 2.62
CA GLY A 192 8.26 -4.87 2.29
C GLY A 192 9.31 -4.23 3.21
N TRP A 193 9.12 -2.96 3.58
CA TRP A 193 10.01 -2.28 4.52
C TRP A 193 9.86 -2.83 5.95
N LEU A 194 8.64 -3.06 6.43
CA LEU A 194 8.38 -3.67 7.72
C LEU A 194 9.03 -5.05 7.82
N THR A 195 8.81 -5.92 6.84
CA THR A 195 9.42 -7.27 6.81
C THR A 195 10.93 -7.21 6.85
N TYR A 196 11.54 -6.39 5.99
CA TYR A 196 12.98 -6.32 5.91
C TYR A 196 13.62 -5.67 7.14
N SER A 197 13.01 -4.62 7.71
CA SER A 197 13.51 -3.97 8.92
C SER A 197 13.36 -4.84 10.16
N LEU A 198 12.25 -5.58 10.31
CA LEU A 198 12.13 -6.59 11.37
C LEU A 198 13.19 -7.68 11.22
N TYR A 199 13.44 -8.14 9.99
CA TYR A 199 14.48 -9.11 9.70
C TYR A 199 15.89 -8.58 10.03
N GLU A 200 16.24 -7.36 9.60
CA GLU A 200 17.54 -6.76 9.90
C GLU A 200 17.74 -6.52 11.40
N LEU A 201 16.69 -6.13 12.11
CA LEU A 201 16.73 -5.87 13.53
C LEU A 201 16.89 -7.15 14.35
N VAL A 202 16.00 -8.12 14.15
CA VAL A 202 15.91 -9.32 15.00
C VAL A 202 16.96 -10.36 14.62
N ILE A 203 17.18 -10.58 13.31
CA ILE A 203 18.07 -11.63 12.82
C ILE A 203 19.47 -11.07 12.55
N MET A 204 19.57 -10.04 11.70
CA MET A 204 20.90 -9.55 11.29
C MET A 204 21.55 -8.68 12.37
N LYS A 205 20.77 -8.20 13.35
CA LYS A 205 21.20 -7.31 14.45
C LYS A 205 21.91 -6.06 13.93
N LYS A 206 21.35 -5.41 12.90
CA LYS A 206 21.92 -4.21 12.27
C LYS A 206 20.94 -3.04 12.28
N GLY A 207 21.50 -1.83 12.34
CA GLY A 207 20.76 -0.60 12.06
C GLY A 207 19.58 -0.33 13.01
N LEU A 208 19.76 -0.51 14.32
CA LEU A 208 18.70 -0.39 15.34
C LEU A 208 17.78 0.82 15.12
N ILE A 209 18.34 2.04 15.13
CA ILE A 209 17.56 3.29 15.06
C ILE A 209 16.79 3.37 13.74
N SER A 210 17.48 3.15 12.61
CA SER A 210 16.84 3.21 11.28
C SER A 210 15.72 2.19 11.14
N ASN A 211 15.92 0.97 11.63
CA ASN A 211 14.93 -0.10 11.52
C ASN A 211 13.74 0.14 12.45
N VAL A 212 13.96 0.60 13.67
CA VAL A 212 12.87 0.97 14.59
C VAL A 212 12.00 2.09 14.00
N LEU A 213 12.61 3.14 13.42
CA LEU A 213 11.86 4.22 12.78
C LEU A 213 11.02 3.73 11.60
N VAL A 214 11.59 2.87 10.75
CA VAL A 214 10.87 2.29 9.61
C VAL A 214 9.73 1.37 10.07
N ILE A 215 9.94 0.58 11.14
CA ILE A 215 8.91 -0.28 11.73
C ILE A 215 7.76 0.58 12.27
N LEU A 216 8.05 1.60 13.07
CA LEU A 216 7.04 2.49 13.64
C LEU A 216 6.23 3.20 12.55
N LEU A 217 6.91 3.75 11.54
CA LEU A 217 6.26 4.39 10.40
C LEU A 217 5.36 3.41 9.62
N SER A 218 5.84 2.18 9.39
CA SER A 218 5.05 1.18 8.66
C SER A 218 3.82 0.73 9.45
N ILE A 219 3.95 0.54 10.77
CA ILE A 219 2.83 0.19 11.66
C ILE A 219 1.80 1.33 11.68
N TYR A 220 2.24 2.57 11.82
CA TYR A 220 1.36 3.75 11.79
C TYR A 220 0.59 3.87 10.46
N LEU A 221 1.29 3.71 9.32
CA LEU A 221 0.62 3.76 8.02
C LEU A 221 -0.36 2.59 7.84
N PHE A 222 -0.04 1.39 8.33
CA PHE A 222 -0.99 0.27 8.31
C PHE A 222 -2.22 0.53 9.17
N SER A 223 -2.05 1.08 10.38
CA SER A 223 -3.18 1.32 11.28
C SER A 223 -4.20 2.30 10.71
N ILE A 224 -3.74 3.23 9.87
CA ILE A 224 -4.62 4.18 9.17
C ILE A 224 -5.17 3.57 7.88
N ILE A 225 -4.32 3.00 7.04
CA ILE A 225 -4.71 2.62 5.68
C ILE A 225 -5.50 1.31 5.68
N LYS A 226 -4.92 0.23 6.22
CA LYS A 226 -5.45 -1.15 6.14
C LYS A 226 -4.91 -1.98 7.30
N ILE A 227 -5.46 -1.77 8.51
CA ILE A 227 -4.98 -2.44 9.74
C ILE A 227 -5.03 -3.97 9.65
N TYR A 228 -6.01 -4.51 8.94
CA TYR A 228 -6.17 -5.96 8.76
C TYR A 228 -4.95 -6.62 8.09
N ILE A 229 -4.19 -5.90 7.25
CA ILE A 229 -2.95 -6.43 6.66
C ILE A 229 -1.93 -6.70 7.76
N LEU A 230 -1.78 -5.77 8.71
CA LEU A 230 -0.86 -5.93 9.84
C LEU A 230 -1.29 -7.08 10.76
N VAL A 231 -2.60 -7.18 11.05
CA VAL A 231 -3.17 -8.27 11.87
C VAL A 231 -2.92 -9.63 11.24
N ALA A 232 -3.09 -9.77 9.92
CA ALA A 232 -2.80 -11.03 9.21
C ALA A 232 -1.29 -11.32 9.09
N TYR A 233 -0.48 -10.27 8.91
CA TYR A 233 0.97 -10.39 8.69
C TYR A 233 1.76 -10.76 9.95
N LEU A 234 1.47 -10.13 11.09
CA LEU A 234 2.27 -10.31 12.32
C LEU A 234 2.36 -11.76 12.79
N PRO A 235 1.27 -12.56 12.85
CA PRO A 235 1.35 -13.96 13.23
C PRO A 235 2.24 -14.77 12.30
N ALA A 236 2.18 -14.52 10.98
CA ALA A 236 3.01 -15.20 10.00
C ALA A 236 4.49 -14.88 10.19
N PHE A 237 4.83 -13.61 10.47
CA PHE A 237 6.21 -13.22 10.72
C PHE A 237 6.75 -13.76 12.05
N ILE A 238 5.93 -13.78 13.10
CA ILE A 238 6.32 -14.39 14.39
C ILE A 238 6.54 -15.90 14.20
N LEU A 239 5.65 -16.59 13.48
CA LEU A 239 5.85 -18.00 13.13
C LEU A 239 7.18 -18.21 12.41
N PHE A 240 7.51 -17.36 11.44
CA PHE A 240 8.82 -17.40 10.77
C PHE A 240 9.99 -17.28 11.76
N LEU A 241 9.94 -16.33 12.70
CA LEU A 241 10.98 -16.18 13.74
C LEU A 241 11.07 -17.42 14.64
N LEU A 242 9.93 -17.97 15.04
CA LEU A 242 9.86 -19.18 15.87
C LEU A 242 10.47 -20.37 15.13
N LEU A 243 10.08 -20.62 13.88
CA LEU A 243 10.62 -21.74 13.08
C LEU A 243 12.12 -21.60 12.85
N LYS A 244 12.60 -20.38 12.58
CA LYS A 244 14.02 -20.10 12.39
C LYS A 244 14.84 -20.41 13.64
N ASN A 245 14.32 -20.05 14.82
CA ASN A 245 14.99 -20.30 16.10
C ASN A 245 14.73 -21.71 16.65
N ALA A 246 13.64 -22.37 16.24
CA ALA A 246 13.29 -23.73 16.66
C ALA A 246 14.33 -24.76 16.20
N MET A 247 15.13 -24.46 15.18
CA MET A 247 16.31 -25.26 14.82
C MET A 247 17.33 -25.38 15.96
N LEU A 248 17.32 -24.47 16.94
CA LEU A 248 18.17 -24.52 18.14
C LEU A 248 17.62 -25.48 19.22
N ILE A 249 16.34 -25.84 19.17
CA ILE A 249 15.70 -26.73 20.15
C ILE A 249 15.93 -28.18 19.72
N LYS A 250 16.73 -28.91 20.51
CA LYS A 250 17.05 -30.33 20.26
C LYS A 250 15.87 -31.26 20.52
N ASN A 251 14.98 -30.93 21.47
CA ASN A 251 13.84 -31.76 21.83
C ASN A 251 12.67 -31.58 20.83
N VAL A 252 12.30 -32.67 20.15
CA VAL A 252 11.21 -32.71 19.17
C VAL A 252 9.86 -32.35 19.82
N LEU A 253 9.58 -32.84 21.04
CA LEU A 253 8.31 -32.57 21.72
C LEU A 253 8.18 -31.08 22.09
N GLY A 254 9.25 -30.46 22.61
CA GLY A 254 9.27 -29.03 22.91
C GLY A 254 9.08 -28.16 21.66
N LYS A 255 9.64 -28.58 20.53
CA LYS A 255 9.43 -27.92 19.23
C LYS A 255 7.98 -28.01 18.76
N VAL A 256 7.37 -29.19 18.83
CA VAL A 256 5.96 -29.39 18.45
C VAL A 256 5.02 -28.59 19.35
N LEU A 257 5.25 -28.60 20.67
CA LEU A 257 4.42 -27.83 21.61
C LEU A 257 4.55 -26.32 21.39
N LEU A 258 5.75 -25.81 21.14
CA LEU A 258 5.96 -24.38 20.91
C LEU A 258 5.28 -23.91 19.62
N VAL A 259 5.53 -24.62 18.50
CA VAL A 259 4.96 -24.24 17.20
C VAL A 259 3.45 -24.47 17.19
N GLY A 260 2.98 -25.63 17.68
CA GLY A 260 1.57 -25.96 17.77
C GLY A 260 0.80 -25.02 18.70
N GLY A 261 1.36 -24.71 19.87
CA GLY A 261 0.78 -23.74 20.81
C GLY A 261 0.67 -22.35 20.21
N PHE A 262 1.69 -21.90 19.46
CA PHE A 262 1.63 -20.61 18.75
C PHE A 262 0.54 -20.59 17.66
N LEU A 263 0.39 -21.67 16.89
CA LEU A 263 -0.64 -21.77 15.85
C LEU A 263 -2.05 -21.73 16.47
N VAL A 264 -2.30 -22.52 17.51
CA VAL A 264 -3.58 -22.51 18.24
C VAL A 264 -3.84 -21.12 18.84
N GLY A 265 -2.83 -20.53 19.49
CA GLY A 265 -2.93 -19.18 20.06
C GLY A 265 -3.23 -18.11 19.00
N SER A 266 -2.66 -18.23 17.80
CA SER A 266 -2.92 -17.32 16.68
C SER A 266 -4.36 -17.45 16.16
N ILE A 267 -4.89 -18.68 16.06
CA ILE A 267 -6.28 -18.93 15.65
C ILE A 267 -7.26 -18.36 16.69
N VAL A 268 -7.00 -18.61 17.97
CA VAL A 268 -7.83 -18.08 19.07
C VAL A 268 -7.76 -16.56 19.10
N GLY A 269 -6.55 -15.98 19.01
CA GLY A 269 -6.36 -14.53 18.99
C GLY A 269 -7.07 -13.85 17.82
N PHE A 270 -6.98 -14.43 16.61
CA PHE A 270 -7.72 -13.95 15.45
C PHE A 270 -9.24 -14.02 15.68
N SER A 271 -9.74 -15.12 16.24
CA SER A 271 -11.18 -15.31 16.51
C SER A 271 -11.71 -14.26 17.49
N VAL A 272 -10.95 -13.97 18.56
CA VAL A 272 -11.29 -12.93 19.55
C VAL A 272 -11.31 -11.55 18.89
N ILE A 273 -10.23 -11.17 18.17
CA ILE A 273 -10.17 -9.87 17.49
C ILE A 273 -11.31 -9.73 16.48
N SER A 274 -11.57 -10.77 15.68
CA SER A 274 -12.67 -10.77 14.71
C SER A 274 -14.02 -10.57 15.40
N SER A 275 -14.27 -11.23 16.53
CA SER A 275 -15.50 -11.05 17.29
C SER A 275 -15.64 -9.62 17.84
N THR A 276 -14.55 -9.02 18.33
CA THR A 276 -14.56 -7.63 18.83
C THR A 276 -14.79 -6.63 17.69
N MET A 277 -14.17 -6.84 16.53
CA MET A 277 -14.41 -6.01 15.36
C MET A 277 -15.85 -6.13 14.87
N GLN A 278 -16.43 -7.33 14.87
CA GLN A 278 -17.82 -7.53 14.52
C GLN A 278 -18.75 -6.78 15.48
N SER A 279 -18.52 -6.87 16.79
CA SER A 279 -19.32 -6.13 17.78
C SER A 279 -19.20 -4.61 17.60
N ALA A 280 -17.98 -4.10 17.34
CA ALA A 280 -17.78 -2.68 17.08
C ALA A 280 -18.49 -2.22 15.79
N VAL A 281 -18.48 -3.03 14.73
CA VAL A 281 -19.23 -2.73 13.50
C VAL A 281 -20.74 -2.76 13.76
N VAL A 282 -21.26 -3.72 14.54
CA VAL A 282 -22.69 -3.79 14.88
C VAL A 282 -23.13 -2.61 15.74
N GLU A 283 -22.30 -2.17 16.68
CA GLU A 283 -22.56 -1.00 17.53
C GLU A 283 -22.53 0.31 16.72
N TYR A 284 -21.57 0.47 15.80
CA TYR A 284 -21.51 1.62 14.89
C TYR A 284 -22.63 1.63 13.84
N ALA A 285 -23.10 0.45 13.45
CA ALA A 285 -24.08 0.30 12.39
C ALA A 285 -25.52 0.17 12.92
N GLY A 286 -25.72 0.13 14.24
CA GLY A 286 -27.03 0.02 14.89
C GLY A 286 -28.10 1.02 14.43
N ASP A 287 -27.71 2.16 13.85
CA ASP A 287 -28.62 3.16 13.25
C ASP A 287 -28.68 3.15 11.70
N ASP A 288 -27.74 2.51 10.98
CA ASP A 288 -27.50 2.75 9.53
C ASP A 288 -27.24 1.50 8.66
N ILE A 289 -27.33 0.27 9.19
CA ILE A 289 -27.07 -0.98 8.41
C ILE A 289 -27.94 -1.08 7.15
N GLY A 290 -29.23 -0.73 7.26
CA GLY A 290 -30.17 -0.81 6.14
C GLY A 290 -29.77 0.12 5.00
N GLU A 291 -29.40 1.37 5.31
CA GLU A 291 -29.03 2.37 4.31
C GLU A 291 -27.64 2.08 3.72
N GLY A 292 -26.71 1.57 4.54
CA GLY A 292 -25.37 1.16 4.11
C GLY A 292 -25.36 -0.03 3.16
N ILE A 293 -26.17 -1.07 3.41
CA ILE A 293 -26.31 -2.23 2.53
C ILE A 293 -26.95 -1.82 1.20
N VAL A 294 -28.03 -1.03 1.25
CA VAL A 294 -28.70 -0.52 0.06
C VAL A 294 -27.76 0.35 -0.77
N THR A 295 -26.96 1.22 -0.13
CA THR A 295 -25.98 2.06 -0.82
C THR A 295 -24.86 1.23 -1.44
N TYR A 296 -24.33 0.22 -0.74
CA TYR A 296 -23.33 -0.70 -1.30
C TYR A 296 -23.87 -1.46 -2.51
N GLN A 297 -25.10 -1.98 -2.42
CA GLN A 297 -25.74 -2.74 -3.49
C GLN A 297 -26.07 -1.84 -4.69
N GLN A 298 -26.54 -0.61 -4.46
CA GLN A 298 -26.74 0.37 -5.53
C GLN A 298 -25.43 0.79 -6.19
N ASN A 299 -24.36 0.97 -5.43
CA ASN A 299 -23.03 1.28 -5.98
C ASN A 299 -22.46 0.11 -6.78
N TYR A 300 -22.66 -1.12 -6.30
CA TYR A 300 -22.28 -2.34 -7.01
C TYR A 300 -23.09 -2.49 -8.31
N ASN A 301 -24.40 -2.26 -8.26
CA ASN A 301 -25.27 -2.31 -9.44
C ASN A 301 -24.94 -1.20 -10.45
N ARG A 302 -24.65 0.02 -10.01
CA ARG A 302 -24.17 1.11 -10.89
C ARG A 302 -22.80 0.85 -11.50
N GLN A 303 -21.94 0.08 -10.82
CA GLN A 303 -20.68 -0.40 -11.40
C GLN A 303 -20.93 -1.52 -12.42
N ASN A 304 -21.86 -2.43 -12.14
CA ASN A 304 -22.28 -3.48 -13.08
C ASN A 304 -22.90 -2.91 -14.36
N GLU A 305 -23.76 -1.89 -14.26
CA GLU A 305 -24.39 -1.23 -15.42
C GLU A 305 -23.38 -0.48 -16.31
N ARG A 306 -22.18 -0.17 -15.80
CA ARG A 306 -21.12 0.55 -16.54
C ARG A 306 -20.01 -0.36 -17.07
N ALA A 307 -19.92 -1.60 -16.60
CA ALA A 307 -18.88 -2.55 -16.96
C ALA A 307 -19.51 -3.78 -17.63
N ASP A 308 -19.80 -3.67 -18.93
CA ASP A 308 -20.47 -4.67 -19.75
C ASP A 308 -19.56 -5.87 -20.12
N GLY A 309 -18.81 -6.41 -19.14
CA GLY A 309 -17.87 -7.48 -19.43
C GLY A 309 -17.08 -7.97 -18.23
N ALA A 310 -17.48 -9.14 -17.76
CA ALA A 310 -16.72 -10.07 -16.94
C ALA A 310 -16.54 -9.72 -15.44
N TYR A 311 -17.52 -10.06 -14.60
CA TYR A 311 -17.28 -10.71 -13.30
C TYR A 311 -18.47 -11.59 -12.86
N PHE A 312 -18.14 -12.58 -12.03
CA PHE A 312 -18.93 -13.74 -11.61
C PHE A 312 -20.15 -13.37 -10.74
N SER A 313 -21.36 -13.77 -11.17
CA SER A 313 -22.58 -13.69 -10.37
C SER A 313 -22.63 -14.86 -9.38
N LEU A 314 -22.86 -14.58 -8.10
CA LEU A 314 -23.06 -15.61 -7.07
C LEU A 314 -24.46 -16.24 -7.12
N GLY A 315 -25.34 -15.79 -8.01
CA GLY A 315 -26.64 -16.44 -8.26
C GLY A 315 -27.54 -16.58 -7.03
N VAL A 316 -27.41 -15.69 -6.04
CA VAL A 316 -28.25 -15.72 -4.85
C VAL A 316 -29.31 -14.62 -4.98
N GLU A 317 -30.50 -15.01 -5.41
CA GLU A 317 -31.72 -14.25 -5.15
C GLU A 317 -32.09 -14.52 -3.68
N PHE A 318 -32.16 -13.45 -2.88
CA PHE A 318 -32.83 -13.52 -1.59
C PHE A 318 -34.29 -13.16 -1.84
N ASP A 319 -35.17 -14.15 -1.70
CA ASP A 319 -36.63 -13.97 -1.64
C ASP A 319 -37.03 -13.10 -0.43
#